data_AF-A0A0M2PQL1-F1
#
_entry.id   AF-A0A0M2PQL1-F1
#
_cell.length_a   1.000
_cell.length_b   1.000
_cell.length_c   1.000
_cell.angle_alpha   90.00
_cell.angle_beta   90.00
_cell.angle_gamma   90.00
#
_symmetry.space_group_name_H-M   'P 1'
#
loop_
_entity.id
_entity.type
_entity.pdbx_description
1 polymer ?
#
loop_
_entity_poly.entity_id
_entity_poly.type
_entity_poly.pdbx_seq_one_letter_code
_entity_poly.pdbx_strand_id
1 'polypeptide(L)' 'MCGISGVISTQQIAGLGLIAQRLQNALTHRGLDDRGIYFSPTQQASLIHTRLSILDRSSNS' A
#
# COMPACT_ATOMS: atom_id res chain seq x y z
N MET A 1 8.16 11.84 -3.48
CA MET A 1 8.60 10.44 -3.66
C MET A 1 7.39 9.55 -3.44
N CYS A 2 7.34 8.32 -3.94
CA CYS A 2 6.29 7.38 -3.55
C CYS A 2 6.91 6.30 -2.65
N GLY A 3 6.12 5.75 -1.74
CA GLY A 3 6.48 4.56 -0.97
C GLY A 3 5.74 3.34 -1.51
N ILE A 4 6.45 2.24 -1.75
CA ILE A 4 5.88 0.96 -2.19
C ILE A 4 6.34 -0.11 -1.20
N SER A 5 5.42 -0.97 -0.76
CA SER A 5 5.71 -2.15 0.05
C SER A 5 4.75 -3.29 -0.30
N GLY A 6 5.07 -4.50 0.13
CA GLY A 6 4.22 -5.65 -0.12
C GLY A 6 4.60 -6.84 0.74
N VAL A 7 3.65 -7.76 0.87
CA VAL A 7 3.84 -9.06 1.53
C VAL A 7 3.44 -10.13 0.54
N ILE A 8 4.20 -11.22 0.46
CA ILE A 8 3.87 -12.39 -0.34
C ILE A 8 4.18 -13.67 0.44
N SER A 9 3.30 -14.66 0.31
CA SER A 9 3.45 -15.98 0.89
C SER A 9 2.81 -17.02 -0.04
N THR A 10 3.25 -18.27 0.06
CA THR A 10 2.57 -19.41 -0.59
C THR A 10 1.35 -19.90 0.21
N GLN A 11 1.16 -19.36 1.41
CA GLN A 11 0.10 -19.73 2.35
C GLN A 11 -0.71 -18.49 2.75
N GLN A 12 -1.96 -18.71 3.17
CA GLN A 12 -2.80 -17.63 3.66
C GLN A 12 -2.14 -16.95 4.86
N ILE A 13 -2.11 -15.62 4.87
CA ILE A 13 -1.49 -14.82 5.91
C ILE A 13 -2.58 -14.37 6.89
N ALA A 14 -2.61 -14.97 8.08
CA ALA A 14 -3.46 -14.50 9.15
C ALA A 14 -3.07 -13.06 9.54
N GLY A 15 -4.06 -12.16 9.63
CA GLY A 15 -3.81 -10.77 10.00
C GLY A 15 -3.14 -9.92 8.91
N LEU A 16 -3.17 -10.35 7.64
CA LEU A 16 -2.61 -9.60 6.51
C LEU A 16 -3.05 -8.12 6.46
N GLY A 17 -4.29 -7.83 6.85
CA GLY A 17 -4.80 -6.47 6.96
C GLY A 17 -4.03 -5.60 7.94
N LEU A 18 -3.77 -6.11 9.16
CA LEU A 18 -3.00 -5.38 10.17
C LEU A 18 -1.54 -5.18 9.76
N ILE A 19 -0.95 -6.20 9.13
CA ILE A 19 0.41 -6.10 8.58
C ILE A 19 0.47 -5.02 7.51
N ALA A 20 -0.47 -5.03 6.55
CA ALA A 20 -0.51 -4.05 5.47
C ALA A 20 -0.73 -2.62 5.99
N GLN A 21 -1.60 -2.43 7.00
CA GLN A 21 -1.78 -1.12 7.65
C GLN A 21 -0.50 -0.62 8.32
N ARG A 22 0.23 -1.50 9.03
CA ARG A 22 1.51 -1.16 9.66
C ARG A 22 2.56 -0.76 8.62
N LEU A 23 2.64 -1.51 7.51
CA LEU A 23 3.55 -1.19 6.41
C LEU A 23 3.18 0.14 5.75
N GLN A 24 1.90 0.42 5.55
CA GLN A 24 1.44 1.70 5.00
C GLN A 24 1.81 2.86 5.91
N ASN A 25 1.60 2.73 7.22
CA ASN A 25 1.94 3.78 8.19
C ASN A 25 3.45 4.06 8.24
N ALA A 26 4.28 3.04 8.10
CA ALA A 26 5.74 3.20 8.04
C ALA A 26 6.17 4.00 6.79
N LEU A 27 5.40 3.93 5.70
CA LEU A 27 5.66 4.62 4.44
C LEU A 27 5.10 6.06 4.38
N THR A 28 4.33 6.53 5.36
CA THR A 28 3.70 7.87 5.33
C THR A 28 4.71 9.02 5.09
N HIS A 29 5.93 8.91 5.62
CA HIS A 29 6.99 9.90 5.39
C HIS A 29 7.47 9.97 3.92
N ARG A 30 7.11 8.99 3.09
CA ARG A 30 7.41 8.88 1.66
C ARG A 30 6.20 9.19 0.77
N GLY A 31 5.09 9.69 1.31
CA GLY A 31 3.90 10.05 0.54
C GLY A 31 2.72 10.37 1.44
N LEU A 32 2.34 11.65 1.51
CA LEU A 32 1.24 12.13 2.37
C LEU A 32 -0.09 12.30 1.62
N ASP A 33 -0.08 12.29 0.28
CA ASP A 33 -1.21 12.80 -0.50
C ASP A 33 -2.25 11.72 -0.81
N ASP A 34 -1.80 10.51 -1.12
CA ASP A 34 -2.69 9.38 -1.40
C ASP A 34 -2.09 8.06 -0.89
N ARG A 35 -2.95 7.09 -0.58
CA ARG A 35 -2.56 5.79 -0.03
C ARG A 35 -3.52 4.70 -0.49
N GLY A 36 -2.94 3.56 -0.86
CA GLY A 36 -3.69 2.39 -1.33
C GLY A 36 -3.16 1.09 -0.75
N ILE A 37 -4.07 0.14 -0.55
CA ILE A 37 -3.74 -1.25 -0.22
C ILE A 37 -4.56 -2.15 -1.14
N TYR A 38 -3.87 -3.05 -1.84
CA TYR A 38 -4.49 -4.17 -2.53
C TYR A 38 -4.25 -5.45 -1.73
N PHE A 39 -5.26 -6.32 -1.67
CA PHE A 39 -5.17 -7.65 -1.11
C PHE A 39 -5.49 -8.68 -2.20
N SER A 40 -4.67 -9.73 -2.30
CA SER A 40 -5.02 -10.86 -3.15
C SER A 40 -6.30 -11.53 -2.62
N PRO A 41 -7.16 -12.10 -3.49
CA PRO A 41 -8.38 -12.77 -3.05
C PRO A 41 -8.14 -13.90 -2.04
N THR A 42 -6.99 -14.57 -2.16
CA THR A 42 -6.56 -15.67 -1.27
C THR A 42 -5.88 -15.20 0.01
N GLN A 43 -5.73 -13.90 0.23
CA GLN A 43 -4.99 -13.30 1.36
C GLN A 43 -3.56 -13.86 1.49
N GLN A 44 -2.92 -14.12 0.36
CA GLN A 44 -1.53 -14.60 0.25
C GLN A 44 -0.57 -13.48 -0.10
N ALA A 45 -1.10 -12.36 -0.64
CA ALA A 45 -0.30 -11.20 -0.97
C ALA A 45 -1.03 -9.89 -0.66
N SER A 46 -0.26 -8.85 -0.36
CA SER A 46 -0.73 -7.48 -0.33
C SER A 46 0.27 -6.54 -1.00
N LEU A 47 -0.25 -5.50 -1.65
CA LEU A 47 0.54 -4.41 -2.23
C LEU A 47 0.11 -3.10 -1.57
N ILE A 48 1.07 -2.35 -1.07
CA ILE A 48 0.88 -1.10 -0.34
C ILE A 48 1.55 0.01 -1.12
N HIS A 49 0.83 1.11 -1.33
CA HIS A 49 1.34 2.32 -1.97
C HIS A 49 1.03 3.56 -1.14
N THR A 50 1.97 4.49 -1.12
CA THR A 50 1.80 5.88 -0.63
C THR A 50 2.34 6.81 -1.70
N ARG A 51 1.57 7.83 -2.08
CA ARG A 51 1.90 8.78 -3.13
C ARG A 51 2.27 10.13 -2.53
N LEU A 52 3.37 10.71 -3.01
CA LEU A 52 3.56 12.16 -2.97
C LEU A 52 3.40 12.67 -4.41
N SER A 53 2.40 13.51 -4.61
CA SER A 53 2.07 14.18 -5.86
C SER A 53 3.08 15.31 -6.08
N ILE A 54 4.16 15.02 -6.82
CA ILE A 54 5.16 16.03 -7.24
C ILE A 54 4.69 16.78 -8.49
N LEU A 55 3.91 16.12 -9.35
CA LEU A 55 3.17 16.73 -10.44
C LEU A 55 1.70 16.40 -10.21
N ASP A 56 0.91 17.43 -9.90
CA ASP A 56 -0.53 17.28 -9.68
C ASP A 56 -1.22 17.11 -11.03
N ARG A 57 -1.47 15.86 -11.41
CA ARG A 57 -2.45 15.53 -12.43
C ARG A 57 -3.70 15.12 -11.67
N SER A 58 -4.53 16.09 -11.31
CA SER A 58 -5.92 15.83 -10.96
C SER A 58 -6.48 14.92 -12.05
N SER A 59 -6.95 13.73 -11.67
CA SER A 59 -7.65 12.83 -12.57
C SER A 59 -8.79 13.61 -13.20
N ASN A 60 -8.65 13.99 -14.48
CA ASN A 60 -9.71 14.66 -15.22
C ASN A 60 -10.91 13.70 -15.22
N SER A 61 -12.01 14.21 -14.68
CA SER A 61 -13.32 13.58 -14.54
C SER A 61 -13.87 13.00 -15.84
#